data_AF-A0A1V6AD75-F1
#
_entry.id   AF-A0A1V6AD75-F1
#
_cell.length_a   1.000
_cell.length_b   1.000
_cell.length_c   1.000
_cell.angle_alpha   90.00
_cell.angle_beta   90.00
_cell.angle_gamma   90.00
#
_symmetry.space_group_name_H-M   'P 1'
#
loop_
_entity.id
_entity.type
_entity.pdbx_description
1 polymer ?
#
loop_
_entity_poly.entity_id
_entity_poly.type
_entity_poly.pdbx_seq_one_letter_code
_entity_poly.pdbx_strand_id
1 'polypeptide(L)'
;MGRTVQIQTNPNNRNKNISCEKCRHTNIGLAKFCGRCGAKLIVKKVAFRYEFAYRAVLGSAFLLLVFSGFLSYVFFNDTSSVRVSNLPFADVAFDHPVYSSCKNLLKIKGIGYRKFLKLAPYEKISLAEWNYTVKKAIEFLKEGSLEALYIDKEEDINRNEIVRRFKKLSLPADFTEDNLSRITAFVCLEKALFEGGA
;
A
#
# COMPACT_ATOMS: atom_id res chain seq x y z
N MET A 1 -59.51 -17.71 -15.19
CA MET A 1 -58.10 -17.88 -15.60
C MET A 1 -57.70 -16.71 -16.51
N GLY A 2 -57.07 -15.66 -15.95
CA GLY A 2 -56.62 -14.51 -16.73
C GLY A 2 -55.09 -14.53 -16.87
N ARG A 3 -54.57 -14.74 -18.08
CA ARG A 3 -53.14 -14.70 -18.37
C ARG A 3 -52.63 -13.26 -18.17
N THR A 4 -51.80 -13.03 -17.17
CA THR A 4 -51.04 -11.80 -16.97
C THR A 4 -49.83 -11.80 -17.90
N VAL A 5 -49.91 -11.06 -19.01
CA VAL A 5 -48.78 -10.84 -19.91
C VAL A 5 -47.84 -9.81 -19.28
N GLN A 6 -46.61 -10.22 -18.98
CA GLN A 6 -45.52 -9.37 -18.51
C GLN A 6 -44.98 -8.55 -19.68
N ILE A 7 -45.29 -7.25 -19.72
CA ILE A 7 -44.66 -6.32 -20.68
C ILE A 7 -43.44 -5.69 -20.01
N GLN A 8 -42.25 -6.16 -20.37
CA GLN A 8 -40.99 -5.50 -20.04
C GLN A 8 -40.99 -4.09 -20.65
N THR A 9 -40.83 -3.07 -19.79
CA THR A 9 -40.70 -1.67 -20.22
C THR A 9 -39.27 -1.20 -20.00
N ASN A 10 -38.56 -1.03 -21.10
CA ASN A 10 -37.30 -0.30 -21.17
C ASN A 10 -37.60 1.20 -20.95
N PRO A 11 -36.95 1.88 -19.96
CA PRO A 11 -37.28 3.26 -19.58
C PRO A 11 -36.95 4.32 -20.65
N ASN A 12 -36.27 3.95 -21.75
CA ASN A 12 -35.94 4.89 -22.84
C ASN A 12 -37.00 4.99 -23.95
N ASN A 13 -38.12 4.27 -23.88
CA ASN A 13 -39.14 4.34 -24.92
C ASN A 13 -40.38 5.15 -24.45
N ARG A 14 -40.32 6.48 -24.62
CA ARG A 14 -41.39 7.43 -24.25
C ARG A 14 -42.64 7.37 -25.17
N ASN A 15 -42.66 6.49 -26.17
CA ASN A 15 -43.73 6.39 -27.18
C ASN A 15 -44.52 5.08 -27.10
N LYS A 16 -44.81 4.56 -25.91
CA LYS A 16 -45.77 3.44 -25.77
C LYS A 16 -47.14 3.96 -25.42
N ASN A 17 -48.06 3.89 -26.38
CA ASN A 17 -49.47 4.17 -26.15
C ASN A 17 -50.08 3.12 -25.20
N ILE A 18 -50.93 3.54 -24.27
CA ILE A 18 -51.61 2.68 -23.29
C ILE A 18 -53.07 2.51 -23.71
N SER A 19 -53.52 1.27 -23.83
CA SER A 19 -54.93 0.97 -24.13
C SER A 19 -55.78 0.99 -22.86
N CYS A 20 -56.96 1.62 -22.93
CA CYS A 20 -57.92 1.61 -21.84
C CYS A 20 -58.62 0.25 -21.75
N GLU A 21 -58.61 -0.41 -20.60
CA GLU A 21 -59.29 -1.71 -20.43
C GLU A 21 -60.83 -1.61 -20.60
N LYS A 22 -61.42 -0.46 -20.25
CA LYS A 22 -62.87 -0.26 -20.28
C LYS A 22 -63.44 0.00 -21.69
N CYS A 23 -62.70 0.72 -22.54
CA CYS A 23 -63.19 1.11 -23.87
C CYS A 23 -62.23 0.81 -25.03
N ARG A 24 -61.09 0.16 -24.74
CA ARG A 24 -60.02 -0.19 -25.68
C ARG A 24 -59.43 0.99 -26.46
N HIS A 25 -59.74 2.22 -26.07
CA HIS A 25 -59.18 3.41 -26.69
C HIS A 25 -57.71 3.57 -26.32
N THR A 26 -56.90 3.92 -27.31
CA THR A 26 -55.45 4.06 -27.19
C THR A 26 -55.10 5.48 -26.75
N ASN A 27 -54.47 5.61 -25.58
CA ASN A 27 -54.11 6.89 -24.97
C ASN A 27 -52.59 7.06 -24.95
N ILE A 28 -52.13 8.31 -24.82
CA ILE A 28 -50.70 8.63 -24.69
C ILE A 28 -50.15 7.98 -23.42
N GLY A 29 -48.91 7.47 -23.46
CA GLY A 29 -48.31 6.64 -22.41
C GLY A 29 -48.19 7.24 -21.01
N LEU A 30 -48.47 8.54 -20.84
CA LEU A 30 -48.45 9.23 -19.54
C LEU A 30 -49.84 9.71 -19.09
N ALA A 31 -50.90 9.43 -19.85
CA ALA A 31 -52.26 9.85 -19.51
C ALA A 31 -52.75 9.11 -18.24
N LYS A 32 -53.21 9.86 -17.24
CA LYS A 32 -53.79 9.31 -15.99
C LYS A 32 -55.23 8.82 -16.18
N PHE A 33 -55.92 9.34 -17.19
CA PHE A 33 -57.30 9.04 -17.52
C PHE A 33 -57.44 8.80 -19.01
N CYS A 34 -58.42 7.99 -19.40
CA CYS A 34 -58.75 7.77 -20.80
C CYS A 34 -59.43 9.01 -21.39
N GLY A 35 -58.91 9.53 -22.50
CA GLY A 35 -59.47 10.70 -23.19
C GLY A 35 -60.85 10.49 -23.81
N ARG A 36 -61.33 9.23 -23.87
CA ARG A 36 -62.65 8.89 -24.43
C ARG A 36 -63.71 8.60 -23.38
N CYS A 37 -63.41 7.78 -22.37
CA CYS A 37 -64.40 7.33 -21.39
C CYS A 37 -64.15 7.81 -19.96
N GLY A 38 -63.10 8.63 -19.74
CA GLY A 38 -62.75 9.15 -18.42
C GLY A 38 -62.23 8.12 -17.42
N ALA A 39 -62.16 6.84 -17.78
CA ALA A 39 -61.69 5.79 -16.87
C ALA A 39 -60.21 6.00 -16.50
N LYS A 40 -59.89 5.77 -15.22
CA LYS A 40 -58.52 5.88 -14.72
C LYS A 40 -57.63 4.80 -15.37
N LEU A 41 -56.50 5.23 -15.93
CA LEU A 41 -55.51 4.32 -16.51
C LEU A 41 -54.53 3.90 -15.42
N ILE A 42 -54.40 2.59 -15.20
CA ILE A 42 -53.49 2.04 -14.18
C ILE A 42 -52.08 1.97 -14.78
N VAL A 43 -51.30 3.04 -14.62
CA VAL A 43 -49.88 3.03 -14.96
C VAL A 43 -49.11 2.37 -13.82
N LYS A 44 -48.68 1.11 -14.00
CA LYS A 44 -47.74 0.48 -13.06
C LYS A 44 -46.41 1.22 -13.15
N LYS A 45 -46.11 2.06 -12.15
CA LYS A 45 -44.77 2.62 -11.98
C LYS A 45 -43.79 1.47 -11.70
N VAL A 46 -42.93 1.15 -12.67
CA VAL A 46 -41.79 0.25 -12.45
C VAL A 46 -40.68 1.06 -11.78
N ALA A 47 -40.92 1.45 -10.53
CA ALA A 47 -39.92 2.12 -9.70
C ALA A 47 -39.38 1.07 -8.73
N PHE A 48 -38.27 0.38 -9.04
CA PHE A 48 -37.60 -0.40 -7.99
C PHE A 48 -36.12 -0.79 -8.21
N ARG A 49 -35.54 -0.67 -9.41
CA ARG A 49 -34.18 -1.20 -9.65
C ARG A 49 -33.05 -0.15 -9.71
N TYR A 50 -33.35 1.08 -10.11
CA TYR A 50 -32.32 2.11 -10.29
C TYR A 50 -31.86 2.74 -8.98
N GLU A 51 -32.74 2.89 -8.00
CA GLU A 51 -32.39 3.54 -6.72
C GLU A 51 -31.48 2.64 -5.87
N PHE A 52 -31.72 1.33 -5.87
CA PHE A 52 -30.86 0.37 -5.18
C PHE A 52 -29.48 0.30 -5.84
N ALA A 53 -29.42 0.25 -7.17
CA ALA A 53 -28.16 0.26 -7.91
C ALA A 53 -27.36 1.55 -7.64
N TYR A 54 -28.02 2.71 -7.62
CA TYR A 54 -27.36 3.99 -7.33
C TYR A 54 -26.79 4.05 -5.90
N ARG A 55 -27.55 3.60 -4.90
CA ARG A 55 -27.08 3.53 -3.50
C ARG A 55 -25.93 2.53 -3.33
N ALA A 56 -25.97 1.40 -4.03
CA ALA A 56 -24.90 0.42 -4.03
C ALA A 56 -23.60 0.98 -4.65
N VAL A 57 -23.72 1.71 -5.75
CA VAL A 57 -22.57 2.38 -6.40
C VAL A 57 -21.96 3.43 -5.47
N LEU A 58 -22.78 4.31 -4.87
CA LEU A 58 -22.30 5.31 -3.91
C LEU A 58 -21.62 4.68 -2.68
N GLY A 59 -22.21 3.61 -2.14
CA GLY A 59 -21.61 2.88 -1.02
C GLY A 59 -20.26 2.27 -1.38
N SER A 60 -20.14 1.67 -2.57
CA SER A 60 -18.88 1.10 -3.04
C SER A 60 -17.80 2.16 -3.25
N ALA A 61 -18.15 3.33 -3.82
CA ALA A 61 -17.22 4.44 -3.99
C ALA A 61 -16.72 4.99 -2.65
N PHE A 62 -17.61 5.11 -1.66
CA PHE A 62 -17.22 5.53 -0.32
C PHE A 62 -16.26 4.54 0.36
N LEU A 63 -16.54 3.23 0.25
CA LEU A 63 -15.65 2.19 0.78
C LEU A 63 -14.26 2.23 0.11
N LEU A 64 -14.20 2.44 -1.21
CA LEU A 64 -12.93 2.57 -1.92
C LEU A 64 -12.12 3.78 -1.43
N LEU A 65 -12.77 4.92 -1.18
CA LEU A 65 -12.10 6.11 -0.65
C LEU A 65 -11.54 5.85 0.76
N VAL A 66 -12.35 5.30 1.66
CA VAL A 66 -11.91 4.96 3.02
C VAL A 66 -10.80 3.92 2.99
N PHE A 67 -10.90 2.89 2.15
CA PHE A 67 -9.87 1.86 2.02
C PHE A 67 -8.57 2.43 1.44
N SER A 68 -8.63 3.37 0.49
CA SER A 68 -7.43 4.04 -0.02
C SER A 68 -6.75 4.90 1.05
N GLY A 69 -7.53 5.60 1.88
CA GLY A 69 -7.02 6.38 3.00
C GLY A 69 -6.40 5.49 4.07
N PHE A 70 -7.05 4.38 4.40
CA PHE A 70 -6.53 3.37 5.31
C PHE A 70 -5.24 2.73 4.79
N LEU A 71 -5.22 2.31 3.52
CA LEU A 71 -4.00 1.78 2.89
C LEU A 71 -2.88 2.82 2.88
N SER A 72 -3.17 4.08 2.60
CA SER A 72 -2.18 5.15 2.65
C SER A 72 -1.66 5.36 4.07
N TYR A 73 -2.56 5.39 5.06
CA TYR A 73 -2.19 5.52 6.46
C TYR A 73 -1.34 4.34 6.94
N VAL A 74 -1.73 3.10 6.62
CA VAL A 74 -0.91 1.92 6.92
C VAL A 74 0.41 1.97 6.14
N PHE A 75 0.40 2.41 4.88
CA PHE A 75 1.62 2.48 4.07
C PHE A 75 2.63 3.51 4.59
N PHE A 76 2.15 4.65 5.09
CA PHE A 76 2.98 5.76 5.58
C PHE A 76 3.25 5.71 7.09
N ASN A 77 2.38 5.09 7.88
CA ASN A 77 2.46 5.07 9.34
C ASN A 77 2.77 3.68 9.93
N ASP A 78 2.97 2.67 9.08
CA ASP A 78 3.65 1.44 9.50
C ASP A 78 5.13 1.77 9.75
N THR A 79 5.40 2.21 10.97
CA THR A 79 6.71 2.53 11.52
C THR A 79 7.57 1.29 11.78
N SER A 80 7.12 0.09 11.37
CA SER A 80 7.92 -1.11 11.43
C SER A 80 8.68 -1.30 10.10
N SER A 81 9.97 -0.98 10.14
CA SER A 81 10.96 -1.27 9.11
C SER A 81 10.88 -0.46 7.80
N VAL A 82 11.71 0.59 7.73
CA VAL A 82 12.79 0.67 6.73
C VAL A 82 12.37 0.18 5.33
N ARG A 83 11.44 0.89 4.68
CA ARG A 83 11.02 0.54 3.31
C ARG A 83 12.01 1.17 2.32
N VAL A 84 12.54 0.35 1.42
CA VAL A 84 13.47 0.78 0.35
C VAL A 84 12.65 0.97 -0.93
N SER A 85 12.51 2.21 -1.35
CA SER A 85 12.01 2.56 -2.67
C SER A 85 13.21 2.71 -3.61
N ASN A 86 13.02 2.68 -4.92
CA ASN A 86 14.13 2.91 -5.87
C ASN A 86 14.55 4.40 -5.93
N LEU A 87 13.99 5.26 -5.07
CA LEU A 87 14.28 6.68 -5.05
C LEU A 87 15.59 6.96 -4.30
N PRO A 88 16.41 7.92 -4.75
CA PRO A 88 17.54 8.38 -3.96
C PRO A 88 17.07 8.98 -2.62
N PHE A 89 17.97 9.04 -1.65
CA PHE A 89 17.69 9.62 -0.34
C PHE A 89 17.56 11.14 -0.50
N ALA A 90 16.56 11.75 0.12
CA ALA A 90 16.28 13.18 -0.08
C ALA A 90 17.40 14.10 0.45
N ASP A 91 18.20 13.61 1.39
CA ASP A 91 19.27 14.33 2.10
C ASP A 91 20.67 13.95 1.62
N VAL A 92 20.80 13.04 0.65
CA VAL A 92 22.09 12.59 0.13
C VAL A 92 22.09 12.73 -1.39
N ALA A 93 23.07 13.47 -1.91
CA ALA A 93 23.22 13.66 -3.35
C ALA A 93 23.55 12.33 -4.05
N PHE A 94 23.11 12.17 -5.30
CA PHE A 94 23.23 10.90 -6.05
C PHE A 94 24.68 10.44 -6.25
N ASP A 95 25.62 11.37 -6.29
CA ASP A 95 27.07 11.16 -6.42
C ASP A 95 27.78 10.86 -5.09
N HIS A 96 27.04 10.84 -3.97
CA HIS A 96 27.63 10.58 -2.67
C HIS A 96 28.22 9.17 -2.56
N PRO A 97 29.41 9.00 -1.96
CA PRO A 97 30.11 7.71 -1.88
C PRO A 97 29.33 6.61 -1.14
N VAL A 98 28.27 6.94 -0.40
CA VAL A 98 27.43 5.94 0.27
C VAL A 98 26.78 4.97 -0.73
N TYR A 99 26.46 5.45 -1.93
CA TYR A 99 25.88 4.61 -2.98
C TYR A 99 26.88 3.62 -3.55
N SER A 100 28.16 4.00 -3.60
CA SER A 100 29.23 3.08 -3.97
C SER A 100 29.63 2.14 -2.83
N SER A 101 29.73 2.65 -1.60
CA SER A 101 30.26 1.93 -0.44
C SER A 101 29.24 0.99 0.21
N CYS A 102 27.95 1.14 -0.04
CA CYS A 102 26.90 0.25 0.49
C CYS A 102 26.09 -0.42 -0.64
N LYS A 103 26.74 -0.72 -1.76
CA LYS A 103 26.07 -1.14 -3.00
C LYS A 103 25.26 -2.42 -2.82
N ASN A 104 25.79 -3.44 -2.15
CA ASN A 104 25.09 -4.71 -1.96
C ASN A 104 23.98 -4.56 -0.93
N LEU A 105 24.21 -3.87 0.19
CA LEU A 105 23.18 -3.56 1.19
C LEU A 105 22.01 -2.77 0.59
N LEU A 106 22.28 -1.84 -0.33
CA LEU A 106 21.22 -1.14 -1.08
C LEU A 106 20.51 -2.08 -2.06
N LYS A 107 21.24 -2.93 -2.79
CA LYS A 107 20.69 -3.90 -3.75
C LYS A 107 19.76 -4.91 -3.07
N ILE A 108 20.11 -5.40 -1.89
CA ILE A 108 19.29 -6.34 -1.10
C ILE A 108 18.18 -5.64 -0.30
N LYS A 109 18.06 -4.32 -0.43
CA LYS A 109 17.10 -3.50 0.32
C LYS A 109 17.30 -3.62 1.85
N GLY A 110 18.54 -3.77 2.29
CA GLY A 110 18.91 -3.82 3.70
C GLY A 110 18.94 -2.43 4.36
N ILE A 111 19.14 -1.36 3.59
CA ILE A 111 19.12 0.03 4.05
C ILE A 111 17.89 0.73 3.50
N GLY A 112 17.07 1.31 4.38
CA GLY A 112 15.86 2.03 3.98
C GLY A 112 15.70 3.38 4.66
N TYR A 113 14.59 4.04 4.36
CA TYR A 113 14.40 5.43 4.75
C TYR A 113 14.01 5.58 6.22
N ARG A 114 14.41 6.73 6.78
CA ARG A 114 13.77 7.35 7.94
C ARG A 114 12.67 8.30 7.48
N LYS A 115 12.25 9.21 8.36
CA LYS A 115 11.24 10.24 8.10
C LYS A 115 11.56 11.00 6.81
N PHE A 116 10.54 11.20 5.97
CA PHE A 116 10.62 11.99 4.74
C PHE A 116 11.70 11.53 3.74
N LEU A 117 11.86 10.22 3.54
CA LEU A 117 12.81 9.64 2.56
C LEU A 117 14.29 9.97 2.84
N LYS A 118 14.64 10.26 4.10
CA LYS A 118 16.01 10.61 4.51
C LYS A 118 16.82 9.38 4.89
N LEU A 119 18.13 9.42 4.62
CA LEU A 119 19.12 8.51 5.17
C LEU A 119 19.54 8.94 6.57
N ALA A 120 19.65 10.22 6.85
CA ALA A 120 20.19 10.76 8.10
C ALA A 120 21.55 10.11 8.48
N PRO A 121 22.60 10.31 7.65
CA PRO A 121 23.85 9.54 7.72
C PRO A 121 24.57 9.65 9.06
N TYR A 122 24.54 10.83 9.69
CA TYR A 122 25.25 11.13 10.93
C TYR A 122 24.45 10.81 12.20
N GLU A 123 23.17 10.43 12.07
CA GLU A 123 22.37 10.05 13.23
C GLU A 123 22.79 8.66 13.75
N LYS A 124 22.52 8.40 15.03
CA LYS A 124 22.75 7.07 15.62
C LYS A 124 21.84 6.05 14.94
N ILE A 125 22.38 4.87 14.61
CA ILE A 125 21.61 3.72 14.12
C ILE A 125 20.69 3.17 15.22
N SER A 126 19.47 2.77 14.86
CA SER A 126 18.55 2.12 15.80
C SER A 126 18.68 0.59 15.77
N LEU A 127 18.29 -0.06 16.86
CA LEU A 127 18.29 -1.52 16.97
C LEU A 127 17.51 -2.19 15.84
N ALA A 128 16.32 -1.67 15.57
CA ALA A 128 15.43 -2.20 14.54
C ALA A 128 16.05 -2.08 13.14
N GLU A 129 16.76 -0.98 12.86
CA GLU A 129 17.47 -0.81 11.60
C GLU A 129 18.61 -1.81 11.45
N TRP A 130 19.46 -1.93 12.47
CA TRP A 130 20.60 -2.85 12.46
C TRP A 130 20.14 -4.29 12.25
N ASN A 131 19.22 -4.78 13.09
CA ASN A 131 18.74 -6.16 13.01
C ASN A 131 18.03 -6.43 11.68
N TYR A 132 17.28 -5.45 11.14
CA TYR A 132 16.67 -5.59 9.83
C TYR A 132 17.72 -5.76 8.71
N THR A 133 18.76 -4.93 8.73
CA THR A 133 19.84 -4.99 7.73
C THR A 133 20.60 -6.32 7.83
N VAL A 134 20.94 -6.76 9.05
CA VAL A 134 21.59 -8.06 9.30
C VAL A 134 20.73 -9.21 8.79
N LYS A 135 19.42 -9.20 9.07
CA LYS A 135 18.49 -10.20 8.56
C LYS A 135 18.50 -10.28 7.04
N LYS A 136 18.45 -9.13 6.36
CA LYS A 136 18.50 -9.07 4.89
C LYS A 136 19.81 -9.57 4.33
N ALA A 137 20.93 -9.28 4.99
CA ALA A 137 22.24 -9.80 4.61
C ALA A 137 22.30 -11.33 4.77
N ILE A 138 21.80 -11.88 5.88
CA ILE A 138 21.70 -13.33 6.12
C ILE A 138 20.86 -14.02 5.04
N GLU A 139 19.68 -13.47 4.74
CA GLU A 139 18.79 -14.01 3.70
C GLU A 139 19.47 -14.05 2.33
N PHE A 140 20.33 -13.07 2.03
CA PHE A 140 21.05 -12.98 0.77
C PHE A 140 22.27 -13.91 0.70
N LEU A 141 23.09 -13.93 1.77
CA LEU A 141 24.32 -14.74 1.85
C LEU A 141 24.04 -16.22 2.14
N LYS A 142 22.84 -16.54 2.67
CA LYS A 142 22.43 -17.88 3.14
C LYS A 142 23.33 -18.44 4.23
N GLU A 143 23.88 -17.55 5.06
CA GLU A 143 24.83 -17.92 6.10
C GLU A 143 24.24 -17.70 7.49
N GLY A 144 23.91 -18.79 8.19
CA GLY A 144 23.31 -18.75 9.53
C GLY A 144 24.29 -18.35 10.66
N SER A 145 25.60 -18.40 10.42
CA SER A 145 26.63 -17.99 11.40
C SER A 145 26.48 -16.51 11.79
N LEU A 146 25.98 -15.69 10.85
CA LEU A 146 25.82 -14.24 10.97
C LEU A 146 24.70 -13.83 11.93
N GLU A 147 23.87 -14.77 12.41
CA GLU A 147 22.86 -14.49 13.44
C GLU A 147 23.51 -13.96 14.74
N ALA A 148 24.79 -14.24 14.99
CA ALA A 148 25.53 -13.67 16.12
C ALA A 148 25.69 -12.14 16.05
N LEU A 149 25.39 -11.50 14.91
CA LEU A 149 25.39 -10.04 14.75
C LEU A 149 24.13 -9.36 15.29
N TYR A 150 23.05 -10.10 15.58
CA TYR A 150 21.81 -9.52 16.13
C TYR A 150 22.02 -8.95 17.53
N ILE A 151 21.49 -7.76 17.78
CA ILE A 151 21.53 -7.13 19.11
C ILE A 151 20.14 -7.21 19.74
N ASP A 152 20.07 -7.49 21.04
CA ASP A 152 18.79 -7.71 21.73
C ASP A 152 18.21 -6.43 22.35
N LYS A 153 19.06 -5.49 22.78
CA LYS A 153 18.67 -4.26 23.48
C LYS A 153 19.17 -3.02 22.76
N GLU A 154 18.36 -1.95 22.78
CA GLU A 154 18.72 -0.66 22.16
C GLU A 154 19.92 0.00 22.85
N GLU A 155 20.08 -0.21 24.16
CA GLU A 155 21.22 0.29 24.96
C GLU A 155 22.56 -0.30 24.49
N ASP A 156 22.52 -1.53 23.98
CA ASP A 156 23.69 -2.27 23.54
C ASP A 156 24.13 -1.89 22.12
N ILE A 157 23.38 -1.01 21.41
CA ILE A 157 23.78 -0.54 20.09
C ILE A 157 24.87 0.55 20.22
N ASN A 158 26.09 0.06 20.39
CA ASN A 158 27.30 0.84 20.48
C ASN A 158 28.44 0.17 19.68
N ARG A 159 29.47 0.96 19.34
CA ARG A 159 30.62 0.50 18.54
C ARG A 159 31.29 -0.72 19.18
N ASN A 160 31.49 -0.70 20.49
CA ASN A 160 32.25 -1.74 21.20
C ASN A 160 31.54 -3.10 21.12
N GLU A 161 30.22 -3.13 21.27
CA GLU A 161 29.44 -4.36 21.18
C GLU A 161 29.39 -4.89 19.75
N ILE A 162 29.24 -4.01 18.74
CA ILE A 162 29.29 -4.43 17.33
C ILE A 162 30.67 -5.00 16.99
N VAL A 163 31.76 -4.32 17.35
CA VAL A 163 33.13 -4.82 17.14
C VAL A 163 33.35 -6.15 17.85
N ARG A 164 32.83 -6.32 19.08
CA ARG A 164 32.92 -7.57 19.83
C ARG A 164 32.24 -8.72 19.08
N ARG A 165 31.08 -8.47 18.47
CA ARG A 165 30.34 -9.46 17.67
C ARG A 165 31.04 -9.80 16.37
N PHE A 166 31.61 -8.80 15.68
CA PHE A 166 32.40 -9.03 14.47
C PHE A 166 33.63 -9.89 14.76
N LYS A 167 34.34 -9.61 15.87
CA LYS A 167 35.49 -10.42 16.31
C LYS A 167 35.14 -11.88 16.58
N LYS A 168 33.96 -12.16 17.16
CA LYS A 168 33.50 -13.55 17.38
C LYS A 168 33.32 -14.32 16.07
N LEU A 169 32.97 -13.62 15.00
CA LEU A 169 32.78 -14.18 13.66
C LEU A 169 34.04 -14.08 12.80
N SER A 170 35.17 -13.63 13.35
CA SER A 170 36.41 -13.36 12.60
C SER A 170 36.22 -12.38 11.42
N LEU A 171 35.24 -11.49 11.52
CA LEU A 171 34.95 -10.48 10.50
C LEU A 171 35.80 -9.21 10.74
N PRO A 172 36.24 -8.53 9.67
CA PRO A 172 36.98 -7.28 9.80
C PRO A 172 36.04 -6.20 10.32
N ALA A 173 36.43 -5.51 11.40
CA ALA A 173 35.68 -4.43 12.01
C ALA A 173 36.45 -3.11 11.87
N ASP A 174 36.36 -2.51 10.68
CA ASP A 174 37.04 -1.26 10.36
C ASP A 174 36.12 -0.05 10.61
N PHE A 175 36.13 0.44 11.85
CA PHE A 175 35.44 1.67 12.23
C PHE A 175 36.45 2.81 12.26
N THR A 176 36.35 3.71 11.28
CA THR A 176 37.22 4.90 11.10
C THR A 176 36.99 6.00 12.13
N GLU A 177 35.80 6.05 12.74
CA GLU A 177 35.39 7.09 13.68
C GLU A 177 34.90 6.48 15.01
N ASP A 178 35.08 7.22 16.09
CA ASP A 178 34.61 6.81 17.44
C ASP A 178 33.09 6.84 17.56
N ASN A 179 32.41 7.63 16.73
CA ASN A 179 30.96 7.75 16.73
C ASN A 179 30.30 6.66 15.84
N LEU A 180 29.37 5.91 16.43
CA LEU A 180 28.53 4.97 15.69
C LEU A 180 27.41 5.72 14.95
N SER A 181 27.79 6.37 13.85
CA SER A 181 26.85 6.94 12.91
C SER A 181 26.18 5.84 12.08
N ARG A 182 24.99 6.13 11.55
CA ARG A 182 24.24 5.21 10.70
C ARG A 182 25.03 4.82 9.45
N ILE A 183 25.67 5.78 8.80
CA ILE A 183 26.47 5.53 7.60
C ILE A 183 27.70 4.67 7.91
N THR A 184 28.43 4.96 8.99
CA THR A 184 29.63 4.19 9.36
C THR A 184 29.28 2.75 9.75
N ALA A 185 28.15 2.54 10.43
CA ALA A 185 27.65 1.21 10.75
C ALA A 185 27.35 0.37 9.48
N PHE A 186 26.65 0.96 8.50
CA PHE A 186 26.33 0.25 7.26
C PHE A 186 27.54 0.01 6.37
N VAL A 187 28.45 0.98 6.25
CA VAL A 187 29.69 0.80 5.49
C VAL A 187 30.56 -0.31 6.12
N CYS A 188 30.69 -0.32 7.45
CA CYS A 188 31.44 -1.39 8.13
C CYS A 188 30.80 -2.76 7.92
N LEU A 189 29.47 -2.85 7.96
CA LEU A 189 28.74 -4.10 7.72
C LEU A 189 28.89 -4.55 6.26
N GLU A 190 28.81 -3.63 5.29
CA GLU A 190 29.04 -3.94 3.88
C GLU A 190 30.44 -4.53 3.69
N LYS A 191 31.46 -3.80 4.16
CA LYS A 191 32.85 -4.23 4.03
C LYS A 191 33.07 -5.61 4.65
N ALA A 192 32.56 -5.83 5.86
CA ALA A 192 32.74 -7.09 6.55
C ALA A 192 32.10 -8.28 5.85
N LEU A 193 30.89 -8.10 5.31
CA LEU A 193 30.10 -9.20 4.77
C LEU A 193 30.31 -9.44 3.28
N PHE A 194 30.59 -8.38 2.50
CA PHE A 194 30.63 -8.44 1.04
C PHE A 194 32.01 -8.18 0.44
N GLU A 195 32.91 -7.48 1.16
CA GLU A 195 34.28 -7.21 0.68
C GLU A 195 35.33 -8.05 1.43
N GLY A 196 35.07 -8.42 2.69
CA GLY A 196 35.96 -9.20 3.56
C GLY A 196 35.85 -10.72 3.44
N GLY A 197 34.99 -11.21 2.54
CA GLY A 197 34.87 -12.62 2.19
C GLY A 197 35.64 -12.93 0.90
N ALA A 198 36.96 -13.10 1.01
CA ALA A 198 37.83 -13.68 0.00
C ALA A 198 38.70 -14.77 0.62
#